data_AF-A0A1W9HUG6-F1
#
_entry.id   AF-A0A1W9HUG6-F1
#
_cell.length_a   1.000
_cell.length_b   1.000
_cell.length_c   1.000
_cell.angle_alpha   90.00
_cell.angle_beta   90.00
_cell.angle_gamma   90.00
#
_symmetry.space_group_name_H-M   'P 1'
#
loop_
_entity.id
_entity.type
_entity.pdbx_description
1 polymer ?
#
loop_
_entity_poly.entity_id
_entity_poly.type
_entity_poly.pdbx_seq_one_letter_code
_entity_poly.pdbx_strand_id
1 'polypeptide(L)'
;MILSTCLQQPAIIGRKFHPIVLSLVLGGVPGIVGCTQEALDPVQTVAWYKAHEAERIAMATKCHNNPGQLEKTPNCINAQQAVDDIAMGR
;
A
#
# COMPACT_ATOMS: atom_id res chain seq x y z
N MET A 1 26.48 -6.09 9.02
CA MET A 1 25.62 -4.98 8.54
C MET A 1 24.19 -5.38 8.77
N ILE A 2 23.58 -4.80 9.80
CA ILE A 2 22.25 -5.16 10.30
C ILE A 2 21.24 -4.40 9.44
N LEU A 3 20.60 -5.09 8.50
CA LEU A 3 19.48 -4.57 7.73
C LEU A 3 18.28 -5.50 7.97
N SER A 4 17.75 -5.47 9.18
CA SER A 4 16.51 -6.18 9.53
C SER A 4 15.92 -5.53 10.77
N THR A 5 15.00 -4.62 10.53
CA THR A 5 13.60 -4.67 10.98
C THR A 5 12.94 -3.41 10.43
N CYS A 6 12.23 -3.50 9.31
CA CYS A 6 11.14 -2.56 9.06
C CYS A 6 10.12 -2.84 10.15
N LEU A 7 10.23 -2.04 11.21
CA LEU A 7 9.29 -1.96 12.30
C LEU A 7 7.92 -1.68 11.68
N GLN A 8 7.04 -2.69 11.66
CA GLN A 8 5.61 -2.45 11.75
C GLN A 8 5.42 -1.37 12.81
N GLN A 9 5.05 -0.16 12.41
CA GLN A 9 4.48 0.82 13.31
C GLN A 9 2.97 0.56 13.34
N PRO A 10 2.41 -0.12 14.37
CA PRO A 10 1.02 0.07 14.71
C PRO A 10 0.94 1.32 15.60
N ALA A 11 0.80 2.49 15.00
CA ALA A 11 0.46 3.69 15.75
C ALA A 11 -1.07 3.84 15.87
N ILE A 12 -1.61 3.12 16.86
CA ILE A 12 -2.65 3.54 17.82
C ILE A 12 -4.08 3.87 17.30
N ILE A 13 -5.01 2.92 17.41
CA ILE A 13 -6.38 3.17 17.93
C ILE A 13 -6.80 1.97 18.79
N GLY A 14 -7.05 2.23 20.07
CA GLY A 14 -7.36 1.22 21.08
C GLY A 14 -8.64 0.43 20.81
N ARG A 15 -8.49 -0.88 20.64
CA ARG A 15 -9.57 -1.85 20.84
C ARG A 15 -9.00 -2.99 21.68
N LYS A 16 -9.54 -3.21 22.87
CA LYS A 16 -9.17 -4.31 23.79
C LYS A 16 -9.39 -5.65 23.08
N PHE A 17 -8.37 -6.17 22.42
CA PHE A 17 -8.39 -7.53 21.90
C PHE A 17 -8.06 -8.49 23.04
N HIS A 18 -9.09 -9.25 23.43
CA HIS A 18 -9.05 -10.29 24.44
C HIS A 18 -8.15 -11.47 24.01
N PRO A 19 -7.55 -12.21 24.97
CA PRO A 19 -6.59 -13.27 24.67
C PRO A 19 -7.32 -14.56 24.25
N ILE A 20 -7.18 -14.96 22.98
CA ILE A 20 -7.56 -16.31 22.53
C ILE A 20 -6.33 -16.98 21.90
N VAL A 21 -5.62 -17.71 22.78
CA VAL A 21 -5.06 -19.06 22.62
C VAL A 21 -4.51 -19.49 21.25
N LEU A 22 -3.18 -19.59 21.20
CA LEU A 22 -2.33 -20.67 20.67
C LEU A 22 -3.02 -21.72 19.75
N SER A 23 -2.64 -21.74 18.47
CA SER A 23 -2.52 -22.99 17.70
C SER A 23 -1.49 -22.87 16.57
N LEU A 24 -0.64 -23.88 16.56
CA LEU A 24 0.51 -24.17 15.69
C LEU A 24 0.02 -24.73 14.34
N VAL A 25 0.69 -24.43 13.21
CA VAL A 25 1.14 -25.42 12.18
C VAL A 25 1.88 -24.74 11.02
N LEU A 26 3.14 -25.19 10.88
CA LEU A 26 4.06 -25.38 9.75
C LEU A 26 3.88 -24.62 8.41
N GLY A 27 5.01 -24.08 7.94
CA GLY A 27 5.34 -23.99 6.51
C GLY A 27 5.25 -22.62 5.85
N GLY A 28 5.69 -21.55 6.51
CA GLY A 28 5.76 -20.23 5.88
C GLY A 28 6.95 -20.13 4.93
N VAL A 29 6.71 -20.18 3.62
CA VAL A 29 7.66 -19.65 2.62
C VAL A 29 7.89 -18.17 2.96
N PRO A 30 9.13 -17.73 3.26
CA PRO A 30 9.40 -16.31 3.42
C PRO A 30 9.28 -15.66 2.04
N GLY A 31 8.07 -15.21 1.71
CA GLY A 31 7.89 -14.24 0.64
C GLY A 31 8.68 -13.00 1.03
N ILE A 32 9.69 -12.64 0.25
CA ILE A 32 10.47 -11.43 0.46
C ILE A 32 9.55 -10.27 0.05
N VAL A 33 8.66 -9.86 0.94
CA VAL A 33 7.92 -8.61 0.76
C VAL A 33 8.94 -7.52 1.09
N GLY A 34 9.69 -7.08 0.08
CA GLY A 34 10.56 -5.92 0.21
C GLY A 34 9.69 -4.73 0.54
N CYS A 35 9.86 -4.14 1.74
CA CYS A 35 9.28 -2.85 2.04
C CYS A 35 9.90 -1.82 1.10
N THR A 36 9.13 -1.37 0.12
CA THR A 36 9.52 -0.25 -0.72
C THR A 36 9.34 1.03 0.08
N GLN A 37 10.23 2.02 -0.08
CA GLN A 37 10.11 3.34 0.58
C GLN A 37 8.72 3.98 0.34
N GLU A 38 8.15 3.66 -0.82
CA GLU A 38 6.82 4.02 -1.32
C GLU A 38 5.66 3.48 -0.48
N ALA A 39 5.86 2.36 0.21
CA ALA A 39 4.87 1.83 1.15
C ALA A 39 4.78 2.65 2.44
N LEU A 40 5.71 3.59 2.65
CA LEU A 40 5.73 4.50 3.80
C LEU A 40 5.05 5.84 3.48
N ASP A 41 4.75 6.11 2.21
CA ASP A 41 4.00 7.31 1.84
C ASP A 41 2.56 7.21 2.36
N PRO A 42 1.96 8.33 2.82
CA PRO A 42 0.56 8.35 3.20
C PRO A 42 -0.33 7.80 2.08
N VAL A 43 -1.20 6.85 2.43
CA VAL A 43 -2.15 6.29 1.47
C VAL A 43 -3.24 7.31 1.18
N GLN A 44 -3.35 7.71 -0.08
CA GLN A 44 -4.39 8.61 -0.56
C GLN A 44 -5.57 7.84 -1.14
N THR A 45 -6.78 8.37 -0.99
CA THR A 45 -8.00 7.74 -1.51
C THR A 45 -8.19 8.02 -3.01
N VAL A 46 -9.05 7.24 -3.66
CA VAL A 46 -9.47 7.48 -5.06
C VAL A 46 -10.06 8.89 -5.21
N ALA A 47 -10.93 9.30 -4.28
CA ALA A 47 -11.56 10.64 -4.31
C ALA A 47 -10.52 11.76 -4.22
N TRP A 48 -9.46 11.56 -3.42
CA TRP A 48 -8.36 12.49 -3.35
C TRP A 48 -7.64 12.61 -4.71
N TYR A 49 -7.25 11.49 -5.34
CA TYR A 49 -6.61 11.50 -6.67
C TYR A 49 -7.52 12.05 -7.79
N LYS A 50 -8.86 11.93 -7.67
CA LYS A 50 -9.77 12.61 -8.60
C LYS A 50 -9.66 14.13 -8.50
N ALA A 51 -9.56 14.66 -7.28
CA ALA A 51 -9.44 16.09 -7.01
C ALA A 51 -8.02 16.65 -7.24
N HIS A 52 -7.00 15.80 -7.30
CA HIS A 52 -5.58 16.18 -7.37
C HIS A 52 -4.95 15.61 -8.65
N GLU A 53 -5.12 16.34 -9.76
CA GLU A 53 -4.72 15.87 -11.09
C GLU A 53 -3.21 15.66 -11.22
N ALA A 54 -2.40 16.61 -10.76
CA ALA A 54 -0.94 16.52 -10.89
C ALA A 54 -0.41 15.30 -10.15
N GLU A 55 -0.90 15.05 -8.94
CA GLU A 55 -0.48 13.94 -8.10
C GLU A 55 -1.01 12.59 -8.59
N ARG A 56 -2.23 12.56 -9.17
CA ARG A 56 -2.74 11.37 -9.86
C ARG A 56 -1.86 10.99 -11.03
N ILE A 57 -1.53 11.95 -11.89
CA ILE A 57 -0.67 11.71 -13.07
C ILE A 57 0.70 11.24 -12.61
N ALA A 58 1.32 11.95 -11.65
CA ALA A 58 2.64 11.59 -11.13
C ALA A 58 2.65 10.18 -10.53
N MET A 59 1.66 9.82 -9.71
CA MET A 59 1.55 8.50 -9.12
C MET A 59 1.31 7.43 -10.20
N ALA A 60 0.34 7.63 -11.12
CA ALA A 60 0.06 6.67 -12.18
C ALA A 60 1.29 6.41 -13.07
N THR A 61 2.06 7.44 -13.44
CA THR A 61 3.33 7.29 -14.17
C THR A 61 4.36 6.51 -13.35
N LYS A 62 4.48 6.81 -12.06
CA LYS A 62 5.40 6.10 -11.15
C LYS A 62 5.06 4.60 -11.06
N CYS A 63 3.78 4.27 -10.98
CA CYS A 63 3.27 2.89 -10.99
C CYS A 63 3.60 2.18 -12.30
N HIS A 64 3.34 2.82 -13.43
CA HIS A 64 3.62 2.26 -14.76
C HIS A 64 5.11 1.96 -14.97
N ASN A 65 5.99 2.80 -14.44
CA ASN A 65 7.44 2.61 -14.54
C ASN A 65 7.97 1.50 -13.62
N ASN A 66 7.19 1.05 -12.62
CA ASN A 66 7.63 0.09 -11.60
C ASN A 66 6.59 -1.01 -11.33
N PRO A 67 6.12 -1.76 -12.36
CA PRO A 67 4.98 -2.68 -12.21
C PRO A 67 5.27 -3.78 -11.18
N GLY A 68 6.45 -4.39 -11.20
CA GLY A 68 6.79 -5.46 -10.26
C GLY A 68 6.94 -5.03 -8.79
N GLN A 69 7.07 -3.73 -8.51
CA GLN A 69 7.33 -3.21 -7.16
C GLN A 69 6.14 -2.43 -6.59
N LEU A 70 5.46 -1.63 -7.43
CA LEU A 70 4.48 -0.65 -6.97
C LEU A 70 3.04 -0.96 -7.39
N GLU A 71 2.81 -1.76 -8.42
CA GLU A 71 1.47 -2.03 -8.99
C GLU A 71 0.43 -2.41 -7.94
N LYS A 72 0.83 -3.19 -6.93
CA LYS A 72 -0.05 -3.70 -5.88
C LYS A 72 -0.11 -2.81 -4.63
N THR A 73 0.56 -1.66 -4.65
CA THR A 73 0.50 -0.72 -3.52
C THR A 73 -0.85 0.00 -3.50
N PRO A 74 -1.37 0.37 -2.32
CA PRO A 74 -2.64 1.09 -2.23
C PRO A 74 -2.67 2.40 -3.03
N ASN A 75 -1.56 3.14 -3.05
CA ASN A 75 -1.46 4.39 -3.80
C ASN A 75 -1.54 4.17 -5.31
N CYS A 76 -0.92 3.11 -5.84
CA CYS A 76 -1.05 2.78 -7.26
C CYS A 76 -2.45 2.34 -7.66
N ILE A 77 -3.07 1.47 -6.85
CA ILE A 77 -4.44 1.03 -7.09
C ILE A 77 -5.40 2.22 -7.07
N ASN A 78 -5.27 3.11 -6.08
CA ASN A 78 -6.16 4.25 -5.95
C ASN A 78 -5.96 5.30 -7.05
N ALA A 79 -4.72 5.56 -7.46
CA ALA A 79 -4.41 6.48 -8.55
C ALA A 79 -4.93 5.94 -9.90
N GLN A 80 -4.73 4.65 -10.17
CA GLN A 80 -5.23 4.01 -11.40
C GLN A 80 -6.76 3.97 -11.42
N GLN A 81 -7.41 3.62 -10.31
CA GLN A 81 -8.87 3.66 -10.23
C GLN A 81 -9.42 5.07 -10.48
N ALA A 82 -8.72 6.12 -10.01
CA ALA A 82 -9.12 7.50 -10.28
C ALA A 82 -9.01 7.85 -11.78
N VAL A 83 -7.95 7.39 -12.46
CA VAL A 83 -7.81 7.54 -13.93
C VAL A 83 -8.97 6.86 -14.64
N ASP A 84 -9.25 5.61 -14.28
CA ASP A 84 -10.30 4.81 -14.91
C ASP A 84 -11.68 5.41 -14.68
N ASP A 85 -11.97 5.86 -13.46
CA ASP A 85 -13.22 6.53 -13.11
C ASP A 85 -13.44 7.80 -13.93
N ILE A 86 -12.42 8.65 -14.06
CA ILE A 86 -12.50 9.89 -14.85
C ILE A 86 -12.74 9.57 -16.33
N ALA A 87 -12.03 8.58 -16.87
CA ALA A 87 -12.22 8.12 -18.25
C ALA A 87 -13.65 7.60 -18.50
N MET A 88 -14.27 7.02 -17.47
CA MET A 88 -15.66 6.53 -17.49
C MET A 88 -16.70 7.58 -17.08
N GLY A 89 -16.31 8.78 -16.65
CA GLY A 89 -17.21 9.83 -16.15
C GLY A 89 -17.88 9.50 -14.81
N ARG A 90 -17.22 8.75 -13.92
CA ARG A 90 -17.67 8.37 -12.58
C ARG A 90 -17.02 9.18 -11.46
#